data_AF-A0A1I3PX26-F1
#
_entry.id   AF-A0A1I3PX26-F1
#
_cell.length_a   1.000
_cell.length_b   1.000
_cell.length_c   1.000
_cell.angle_alpha   90.00
_cell.angle_beta   90.00
_cell.angle_gamma   90.00
#
_symmetry.space_group_name_H-M   'P 1'
#
loop_
_entity.id
_entity.type
_entity.pdbx_description
1 polymer ?
#
loop_
_entity_poly.entity_id
_entity_poly.type
_entity_poly.pdbx_seq_one_letter_code
_entity_poly.pdbx_strand_id
1 'polypeptide(L)'
;MLISIIALIAAILAGLFIFAPKAELETSIQIDAPPALVWDILSDVDGHADWNPFLVSMSGQLQEGERLTNVMRPSKGKEMTFRPVVVSVQPERELRWLGRLFLPRLFDGEHTFLLAPQNGGTHFIQKESFRGIGLWFINIEQFRQDFEALNRALKQRAEAARAT
;
A
#
# COMPACT_ATOMS: atom_id res chain seq x y z
N MET A 1 -21.98 -24.93 -32.08
CA MET A 1 -21.03 -23.84 -32.41
C MET A 1 -20.96 -22.78 -31.31
N LEU A 2 -22.09 -22.13 -30.95
CA LEU A 2 -22.11 -21.10 -29.89
C LEU A 2 -21.64 -21.61 -28.50
N ILE A 3 -22.11 -22.79 -28.08
CA ILE A 3 -21.71 -23.40 -26.79
C ILE A 3 -20.19 -23.68 -26.74
N SER A 4 -19.62 -24.16 -27.84
CA SER A 4 -18.18 -24.43 -27.96
C SER A 4 -17.34 -23.15 -27.89
N ILE A 5 -17.84 -22.05 -28.49
CA ILE A 5 -17.19 -20.73 -28.41
C ILE A 5 -17.24 -20.20 -26.97
N ILE A 6 -18.39 -20.31 -26.29
CA ILE A 6 -18.54 -19.89 -24.88
C ILE A 6 -17.61 -20.69 -23.98
N ALA A 7 -17.52 -22.01 -24.16
CA ALA A 7 -16.63 -22.87 -23.38
C ALA A 7 -15.15 -22.52 -23.58
N LEU A 8 -14.74 -22.22 -24.83
CA LEU A 8 -13.37 -21.79 -25.13
C LEU A 8 -13.04 -20.44 -24.47
N ILE A 9 -13.95 -19.45 -24.56
CA ILE A 9 -13.80 -18.16 -23.90
C ILE A 9 -13.68 -18.34 -22.38
N ALA A 10 -14.54 -19.16 -21.79
CA ALA A 10 -14.50 -19.45 -20.35
C ALA A 10 -13.17 -20.12 -19.94
N ALA A 11 -12.66 -21.06 -20.73
CA ALA A 11 -11.38 -21.73 -20.47
C ALA A 11 -10.19 -20.75 -20.58
N ILE A 12 -10.19 -19.87 -21.57
CA ILE A 12 -9.17 -18.82 -21.72
C ILE A 12 -9.23 -17.88 -20.52
N LEU A 13 -10.41 -17.36 -20.18
CA LEU A 13 -10.58 -16.46 -19.03
C LEU A 13 -10.13 -17.13 -17.73
N ALA A 14 -10.51 -18.40 -17.50
CA ALA A 14 -10.04 -19.17 -16.35
C ALA A 14 -8.50 -19.28 -16.33
N GLY A 15 -7.90 -19.57 -17.48
CA GLY A 15 -6.44 -19.59 -17.65
C GLY A 15 -5.78 -18.26 -17.26
N LEU A 16 -6.32 -17.12 -17.69
CA LEU A 16 -5.77 -15.80 -17.36
C LEU A 16 -5.74 -15.56 -15.84
N PHE A 17 -6.79 -15.98 -15.10
CA PHE A 17 -6.83 -15.82 -13.65
C PHE A 17 -5.96 -16.84 -12.90
N ILE A 18 -5.84 -18.07 -13.41
CA ILE A 18 -4.98 -19.12 -12.82
C ILE A 18 -3.51 -18.74 -12.95
N PHE A 19 -3.10 -18.28 -14.13
CA PHE A 19 -1.72 -17.89 -14.44
C PHE A 19 -1.46 -16.40 -14.24
N ALA A 20 -2.34 -15.72 -13.50
CA ALA A 20 -2.14 -14.31 -13.20
C ALA A 20 -0.79 -14.11 -12.49
N PRO A 21 0.06 -13.20 -13.01
CA PRO A 21 1.37 -12.93 -12.45
C PRO A 21 1.29 -12.40 -11.01
N LYS A 22 2.42 -12.50 -10.31
CA LYS A 22 2.66 -11.92 -9.00
C LYS A 22 3.94 -11.13 -9.04
N ALA A 23 4.00 -10.05 -8.28
CA ALA A 23 5.19 -9.23 -8.16
C ALA A 23 5.22 -8.60 -6.77
N GLU A 24 6.41 -8.29 -6.27
CA GLU A 24 6.57 -7.66 -4.95
C GLU A 24 7.49 -6.44 -5.09
N LEU A 25 7.16 -5.39 -4.34
CA LEU A 25 7.98 -4.21 -4.19
C LEU A 25 8.24 -4.00 -2.70
N GLU A 26 9.50 -3.77 -2.34
CA GLU A 26 9.91 -3.47 -0.97
C GLU A 26 10.87 -2.28 -0.96
N THR A 27 10.67 -1.39 0.00
CA THR A 27 11.58 -0.29 0.35
C THR A 27 11.68 -0.20 1.87
N SER A 28 12.79 0.32 2.38
CA SER A 28 12.99 0.46 3.82
C SER A 28 13.81 1.70 4.15
N ILE A 29 13.67 2.22 5.36
CA ILE A 29 14.50 3.32 5.86
C ILE A 29 14.71 3.20 7.38
N GLN A 30 15.86 3.64 7.87
CA GLN A 30 16.07 3.82 9.31
C GLN A 30 15.54 5.19 9.73
N ILE A 31 14.69 5.21 10.75
CA ILE A 31 14.15 6.40 11.40
C ILE A 31 14.72 6.49 12.81
N ASP A 32 15.32 7.62 13.16
CA ASP A 32 15.81 7.92 14.51
C ASP A 32 14.64 8.39 15.40
N ALA A 33 13.63 7.54 15.52
CA ALA A 33 12.47 7.73 16.39
C ALA A 33 11.95 6.38 16.88
N PRO A 34 11.39 6.30 18.10
CA PRO A 34 10.82 5.05 18.62
C PRO A 34 9.58 4.63 17.80
N PRO A 35 9.27 3.33 17.71
CA PRO A 35 8.13 2.82 16.95
C PRO A 35 6.79 3.45 17.33
N ALA A 36 6.57 3.76 18.62
CA ALA A 36 5.38 4.46 19.09
C ALA A 36 5.16 5.80 18.36
N LEU A 37 6.20 6.64 18.27
CA LEU A 37 6.08 7.93 17.61
C LEU A 37 5.87 7.80 16.09
N VAL A 38 6.56 6.84 15.46
CA VAL A 38 6.38 6.55 14.02
C VAL A 38 4.95 6.05 13.77
N TRP A 39 4.42 5.21 14.66
CA TRP A 39 3.08 4.67 14.59
C TRP A 39 2.02 5.75 14.72
N ASP A 40 2.15 6.66 15.68
CA ASP A 40 1.20 7.76 15.88
C ASP A 40 1.08 8.61 14.61
N ILE A 41 2.20 8.90 13.92
CA ILE A 41 2.20 9.67 12.67
C ILE A 41 1.62 8.85 11.51
N LEU A 42 1.97 7.57 11.41
CA LEU A 42 1.51 6.68 10.34
C LEU A 42 0.00 6.41 10.42
N SER A 43 -0.51 6.26 11.65
CA SER A 43 -1.91 5.91 11.93
C SER A 43 -2.83 7.12 12.09
N ASP A 44 -2.30 8.34 12.08
CA ASP A 44 -3.08 9.57 12.01
C ASP A 44 -3.77 9.68 10.64
N VAL A 45 -5.06 9.34 10.62
CA VAL A 45 -5.92 9.38 9.43
C VAL A 45 -6.13 10.80 8.93
N ASP A 46 -6.36 11.74 9.85
CA ASP A 46 -6.76 13.10 9.51
C ASP A 46 -5.54 13.97 9.17
N GLY A 47 -4.44 13.82 9.90
CA GLY A 47 -3.19 14.57 9.70
C GLY A 47 -2.28 14.02 8.61
N HIS A 48 -2.71 12.98 7.88
CA HIS A 48 -1.87 12.30 6.89
C HIS A 48 -1.42 13.21 5.74
N ALA A 49 -2.28 14.15 5.33
CA ALA A 49 -2.03 15.07 4.23
C ALA A 49 -0.92 16.10 4.52
N ASP A 50 -0.63 16.35 5.80
CA ASP A 50 0.36 17.36 6.20
C ASP A 50 1.80 16.93 5.95
N TRP A 51 2.03 15.61 5.83
CA TRP A 51 3.38 15.05 5.69
C TRP A 51 3.51 14.11 4.49
N ASN A 52 2.44 13.42 4.04
CA ASN A 52 2.56 12.46 2.95
C ASN A 52 2.64 13.16 1.58
N PRO A 53 3.65 12.86 0.75
CA PRO A 53 3.88 13.56 -0.51
C PRO A 53 2.84 13.29 -1.61
N PHE A 54 2.10 12.18 -1.53
CA PHE A 54 1.12 11.81 -2.57
C PHE A 54 -0.24 11.38 -2.03
N LEU A 55 -0.37 11.01 -0.74
CA LEU A 55 -1.68 10.70 -0.14
C LEU A 55 -2.34 12.01 0.32
N VAL A 56 -3.21 12.54 -0.54
CA VAL A 56 -3.87 13.85 -0.38
C VAL A 56 -4.92 13.81 0.73
N SER A 57 -5.60 12.68 0.92
CA SER A 57 -6.48 12.47 2.06
C SER A 57 -6.66 10.99 2.35
N MET A 58 -6.91 10.70 3.62
CA MET A 58 -7.30 9.37 4.11
C MET A 58 -8.53 9.56 4.99
N SER A 59 -9.46 8.61 4.92
CA SER A 59 -10.69 8.64 5.71
C SER A 59 -11.17 7.21 5.98
N GLY A 60 -11.89 7.02 7.09
CA GLY A 60 -12.30 5.70 7.57
C GLY A 60 -11.63 5.37 8.91
N GLN A 61 -11.70 4.09 9.29
CA GLN A 61 -11.12 3.61 10.55
C GLN A 61 -9.99 2.62 10.26
N LEU A 62 -8.86 2.79 10.95
CA LEU A 62 -7.78 1.80 10.98
C LEU A 62 -8.17 0.67 11.94
N GLN A 63 -9.13 -0.15 11.52
CA GLN A 63 -9.59 -1.32 12.24
C GLN A 63 -9.72 -2.49 11.27
N GLU A 64 -9.32 -3.69 11.70
CA GLU A 64 -9.40 -4.89 10.85
C GLU A 64 -10.80 -5.09 10.27
N GLY A 65 -10.87 -5.32 8.96
CA GLY A 65 -12.11 -5.47 8.20
C GLY A 65 -12.73 -4.16 7.71
N GLU A 66 -12.34 -3.01 8.27
CA GLU A 66 -12.86 -1.71 7.84
C GLU A 66 -12.29 -1.26 6.50
N ARG A 67 -13.04 -0.39 5.82
CA ARG A 67 -12.64 0.15 4.52
C ARG A 67 -12.19 1.59 4.66
N LEU A 68 -10.99 1.87 4.14
CA LEU A 68 -10.50 3.24 4.00
C LEU A 68 -10.94 3.84 2.66
N THR A 69 -10.99 5.17 2.60
CA THR A 69 -11.07 5.93 1.36
C THR A 69 -9.90 6.89 1.29
N ASN A 70 -8.99 6.60 0.37
CA ASN A 70 -7.72 7.29 0.17
C ASN A 70 -7.77 8.04 -1.16
N VAL A 71 -7.42 9.32 -1.17
CA VAL A 71 -7.23 10.10 -2.40
C VAL A 71 -5.73 10.25 -2.62
N MET A 72 -5.22 9.67 -3.69
CA MET A 72 -3.80 9.65 -4.01
C MET A 72 -3.52 10.44 -5.28
N ARG A 73 -2.45 11.23 -5.27
CA ARG A 73 -1.89 11.92 -6.42
C ARG A 73 -0.44 11.47 -6.62
N PRO A 74 -0.22 10.30 -7.27
CA PRO A 74 1.12 9.75 -7.45
C PRO A 74 1.99 10.65 -8.33
N SER A 75 3.31 10.52 -8.23
CA SER A 75 4.25 11.29 -9.07
C SER A 75 4.09 11.00 -10.57
N LYS A 76 3.65 9.78 -10.89
CA LYS A 76 3.28 9.35 -12.24
C LYS A 76 1.83 8.89 -12.27
N GLY A 77 1.00 9.58 -13.04
CA GLY A 77 -0.39 9.22 -13.25
C GLY A 77 -1.34 10.37 -12.96
N LYS A 78 -2.62 10.04 -12.83
CA LYS A 78 -3.68 10.98 -12.44
C LYS A 78 -4.05 10.74 -10.99
N GLU A 79 -4.64 11.76 -10.38
CA GLU A 79 -5.30 11.60 -9.10
C GLU A 79 -6.34 10.48 -9.16
N MET A 80 -6.38 9.66 -8.12
CA MET A 80 -7.25 8.50 -8.04
C MET A 80 -7.73 8.26 -6.62
N THR A 81 -8.94 7.71 -6.50
CA THR A 81 -9.46 7.21 -5.23
C THR A 81 -9.17 5.73 -5.08
N PHE A 82 -8.48 5.37 -4.01
CA PHE A 82 -8.13 4.02 -3.62
C PHE A 82 -8.91 3.65 -2.35
N ARG A 83 -9.56 2.47 -2.34
CA ARG A 83 -10.44 2.06 -1.24
C ARG A 83 -10.02 0.71 -0.65
N PRO A 84 -8.89 0.65 0.07
CA PRO A 84 -8.39 -0.60 0.60
C PRO A 84 -9.21 -1.06 1.80
N VAL A 85 -9.20 -2.37 2.05
CA VAL A 85 -9.74 -2.97 3.27
C VAL A 85 -8.58 -3.22 4.22
N VAL A 86 -8.69 -2.78 5.47
CA VAL A 86 -7.69 -3.01 6.50
C VAL A 86 -7.68 -4.50 6.86
N VAL A 87 -6.49 -5.11 6.81
CA VAL A 87 -6.29 -6.55 7.02
C VAL A 87 -5.70 -6.84 8.39
N SER A 88 -4.80 -5.98 8.89
CA SER A 88 -4.15 -6.14 10.19
C SER A 88 -3.74 -4.78 10.72
N VAL A 89 -4.00 -4.56 12.02
CA VAL A 89 -3.58 -3.35 12.76
C VAL A 89 -2.96 -3.80 14.07
N GLN A 90 -1.64 -3.80 14.11
CA GLN A 90 -0.86 -4.11 15.30
C GLN A 90 -0.06 -2.87 15.70
N PRO A 91 -0.50 -2.14 16.75
CA PRO A 91 0.16 -0.92 17.18
C PRO A 91 1.67 -1.07 17.32
N GLU A 92 2.39 -0.05 16.85
CA GLU A 92 3.86 0.03 16.86
C GLU A 92 4.60 -1.07 16.08
N ARG A 93 3.89 -1.89 15.31
CA ARG A 93 4.45 -3.07 14.64
C ARG A 93 4.06 -3.23 13.19
N GLU A 94 2.76 -3.26 12.90
CA GLU A 94 2.25 -3.59 11.56
C GLU A 94 0.96 -2.84 11.26
N LEU A 95 0.90 -2.22 10.08
CA LEU A 95 -0.34 -1.83 9.44
C LEU A 95 -0.38 -2.49 8.07
N ARG A 96 -1.46 -3.22 7.79
CA ARG A 96 -1.60 -3.94 6.52
C ARG A 96 -2.99 -3.75 5.96
N TRP A 97 -3.07 -3.46 4.66
CA TRP A 97 -4.34 -3.31 3.97
C TRP A 97 -4.29 -3.93 2.57
N LEU A 98 -5.47 -4.30 2.08
CA LEU A 98 -5.67 -4.91 0.77
C LEU A 98 -6.42 -3.94 -0.14
N GLY A 99 -5.70 -3.42 -1.12
CA GLY A 99 -6.22 -2.73 -2.28
C GLY A 99 -6.81 -3.68 -3.31
N ARG A 100 -7.97 -3.33 -3.86
CA ARG A 100 -8.55 -3.99 -5.03
C ARG A 100 -8.98 -2.94 -6.03
N LEU A 101 -8.44 -2.98 -7.25
CA LEU A 101 -8.84 -2.09 -8.35
C LEU A 101 -9.94 -2.75 -9.19
N PHE A 102 -11.11 -2.11 -9.24
CA PHE A 102 -12.32 -2.51 -9.97
C PHE A 102 -12.96 -3.84 -9.52
N LEU A 103 -12.32 -4.97 -9.86
CA LEU A 103 -12.82 -6.32 -9.59
C LEU A 103 -11.74 -7.13 -8.87
N PRO A 104 -12.11 -8.03 -7.94
CA PRO A 104 -11.14 -8.92 -7.30
C PRO A 104 -10.30 -9.67 -8.34
N ARG A 105 -9.00 -9.81 -8.10
CA ARG A 105 -8.02 -10.52 -8.95
C ARG A 105 -7.68 -9.83 -10.28
N LEU A 106 -8.24 -8.66 -10.57
CA LEU A 106 -7.84 -7.88 -11.74
C LEU A 106 -6.49 -7.20 -11.48
N PHE A 107 -6.42 -6.50 -10.35
CA PHE A 107 -5.20 -5.94 -9.79
C PHE A 107 -5.43 -5.76 -8.28
N ASP A 108 -4.97 -6.75 -7.52
CA ASP A 108 -4.99 -6.73 -6.07
C ASP A 108 -3.59 -6.33 -5.59
N GLY A 109 -3.53 -5.46 -4.59
CA GLY A 109 -2.28 -5.07 -3.93
C GLY A 109 -2.45 -5.18 -2.41
N GLU A 110 -1.67 -6.04 -1.77
CA GLU A 110 -1.56 -6.09 -0.31
C GLU A 110 -0.36 -5.26 0.15
N HIS A 111 -0.65 -4.12 0.77
CA HIS A 111 0.35 -3.20 1.29
C HIS A 111 0.58 -3.44 2.77
N THR A 112 1.84 -3.53 3.18
CA THR A 112 2.26 -3.74 4.56
C THR A 112 3.29 -2.67 4.95
N PHE A 113 3.03 -2.00 6.05
CA PHE A 113 3.98 -1.16 6.76
C PHE A 113 4.43 -1.90 8.01
N LEU A 114 5.73 -2.10 8.16
CA LEU A 114 6.32 -2.75 9.33
C LEU A 114 7.24 -1.77 10.07
N LEU A 115 7.12 -1.76 11.39
CA LEU A 115 7.92 -0.96 12.30
C LEU A 115 8.72 -1.93 13.18
N ALA A 116 10.01 -2.10 12.88
CA ALA A 116 10.89 -2.94 13.68
C ALA A 116 11.79 -2.06 14.58
N PRO A 117 11.78 -2.24 15.91
CA PRO A 117 12.74 -1.54 16.77
C PRO A 117 14.19 -1.90 16.40
N GLN A 118 15.02 -0.90 16.11
CA GLN A 118 16.42 -1.12 15.72
C GLN A 118 17.30 0.05 16.15
N ASN A 119 18.40 -0.23 16.88
CA ASN A 119 19.40 0.76 17.32
C ASN A 119 18.81 1.98 18.06
N GLY A 120 17.77 1.78 18.88
CA GLY A 120 17.10 2.87 19.59
C GLY A 120 16.17 3.73 18.73
N GLY A 121 16.01 3.39 17.45
CA GLY A 121 15.01 3.95 16.53
C GLY A 121 14.14 2.86 15.91
N THR A 122 13.62 3.14 14.72
CA THR A 122 12.72 2.26 13.97
C THR A 122 13.30 1.96 12.60
N HIS A 123 13.45 0.68 12.26
CA HIS A 123 13.61 0.23 10.90
C HIS A 123 12.22 0.10 10.27
N PHE A 124 11.87 1.07 9.42
CA PHE A 124 10.59 1.13 8.74
C PHE A 124 10.68 0.39 7.40
N ILE A 125 9.79 -0.57 7.17
CA ILE A 125 9.74 -1.34 5.93
C ILE A 125 8.35 -1.15 5.31
N GLN A 126 8.34 -0.82 4.02
CA GLN A 126 7.15 -0.69 3.20
C GLN A 126 7.19 -1.78 2.12
N LYS A 127 6.20 -2.68 2.13
CA LYS A 127 6.09 -3.79 1.20
C LYS A 127 4.73 -3.79 0.52
N GLU A 128 4.71 -4.06 -0.78
CA GLU A 128 3.48 -4.26 -1.54
C GLU A 128 3.59 -5.54 -2.36
N SER A 129 2.69 -6.49 -2.11
CA SER A 129 2.55 -7.72 -2.88
C SER A 129 1.40 -7.57 -3.86
N PHE A 130 1.72 -7.52 -5.15
CA PHE A 130 0.76 -7.40 -6.23
C PHE A 130 0.37 -8.76 -6.81
N ARG A 131 -0.89 -8.90 -7.19
CA ARG A 131 -1.38 -10.05 -7.96
C ARG A 131 -2.49 -9.64 -8.91
N GLY A 132 -2.45 -10.19 -10.12
CA GLY A 132 -3.54 -10.04 -11.08
C GLY A 132 -3.05 -9.85 -12.50
N ILE A 133 -3.97 -10.00 -13.46
CA ILE A 133 -3.68 -9.87 -14.89
C ILE A 133 -3.20 -8.47 -15.27
N GLY A 134 -3.52 -7.44 -14.47
CA GLY A 134 -3.07 -6.07 -14.71
C GLY A 134 -1.53 -5.89 -14.68
N LEU A 135 -0.80 -6.80 -14.02
CA LEU A 135 0.67 -6.73 -13.97
C LEU A 135 1.34 -7.07 -15.31
N TRP A 136 0.62 -7.60 -16.30
CA TRP A 136 1.16 -7.70 -17.67
C TRP A 136 1.31 -6.34 -18.34
N PHE A 137 0.61 -5.32 -17.85
CA PHE A 137 0.55 -4.00 -18.46
C PHE A 137 1.17 -2.90 -17.60
N ILE A 138 1.52 -3.22 -16.34
CA ILE A 138 2.03 -2.26 -15.36
C ILE A 138 3.40 -2.72 -14.88
N ASN A 139 4.39 -1.84 -14.94
CA ASN A 139 5.67 -2.05 -14.28
C ASN A 139 5.58 -1.55 -12.83
N ILE A 140 5.60 -2.46 -11.86
CA ILE A 140 5.48 -2.13 -10.43
C ILE A 140 6.63 -1.24 -9.92
N GLU A 141 7.78 -1.29 -10.59
CA GLU A 141 8.95 -0.49 -10.22
C GLU A 141 8.69 1.01 -10.34
N GLN A 142 7.68 1.41 -11.13
CA GLN A 142 7.26 2.81 -11.21
C GLN A 142 6.78 3.38 -9.87
N PHE A 143 6.32 2.53 -8.94
CA PHE A 143 5.83 2.93 -7.62
C PHE A 143 6.95 3.13 -6.58
N ARG A 144 8.19 2.66 -6.86
CA ARG A 144 9.31 2.73 -5.91
C ARG A 144 9.58 4.16 -5.47
N GLN A 145 9.59 5.10 -6.40
CA GLN A 145 9.90 6.50 -6.11
C GLN A 145 8.89 7.11 -5.12
N ASP A 146 7.61 6.78 -5.27
CA ASP A 146 6.56 7.25 -4.37
C ASP A 146 6.75 6.64 -2.97
N PHE A 147 7.01 5.33 -2.87
CA PHE A 147 7.25 4.64 -1.58
C PHE A 147 8.46 5.24 -0.86
N GLU A 148 9.57 5.44 -1.56
CA GLU A 148 10.75 6.07 -0.97
C GLU A 148 10.50 7.53 -0.56
N ALA A 149 9.63 8.25 -1.27
CA ALA A 149 9.24 9.61 -0.89
C ALA A 149 8.42 9.62 0.40
N LEU A 150 7.46 8.69 0.55
CA LEU A 150 6.71 8.50 1.80
C LEU A 150 7.66 8.15 2.95
N ASN A 151 8.58 7.20 2.76
CA ASN A 151 9.57 6.82 3.77
C ASN A 151 10.38 8.01 4.26
N ARG A 152 10.88 8.84 3.33
CA ARG A 152 11.64 10.05 3.68
C ARG A 152 10.80 11.08 4.43
N ALA A 153 9.56 11.29 4.02
CA ALA A 153 8.67 12.25 4.67
C ALA A 153 8.29 11.80 6.09
N LEU A 154 7.95 10.52 6.27
CA LEU A 154 7.68 9.93 7.58
C LEU A 154 8.90 10.05 8.50
N LYS A 155 10.10 9.74 7.99
CA LYS A 155 11.35 9.92 8.72
C LYS A 155 11.52 11.36 9.21
N GLN A 156 11.42 12.33 8.29
CA GLN A 156 11.58 13.75 8.61
C GLN A 156 10.58 14.21 9.68
N ARG A 157 9.31 13.80 9.54
CA ARG A 157 8.25 14.14 10.49
C ARG A 157 8.51 13.57 11.87
N ALA A 158 8.87 12.29 11.95
CA ALA A 158 9.11 11.59 13.21
C ALA A 158 10.36 12.12 13.95
N GLU A 159 11.44 12.38 13.21
CA GLU A 159 12.69 12.89 13.80
C GLU A 159 12.54 14.34 14.29
N ALA A 160 11.78 15.17 13.56
CA ALA A 160 11.46 16.52 14.01
C ALA A 160 10.58 16.50 15.28
N ALA A 161 9.59 15.61 15.34
CA ALA A 161 8.72 15.46 16.52
C ALA A 161 9.48 14.96 17.76
N ARG A 162 10.48 14.09 17.59
CA ARG A 162 11.33 13.61 18.69
C ARG A 162 12.26 14.69 19.26
N ALA A 163 12.68 15.63 18.43
CA ALA A 163 13.62 16.68 18.82
C ALA A 163 12.97 17.84 19.61
N THR A 164 11.64 17.82 19.76
CA THR A 164 10.84 18.83 20.47
C THR A 164 10.50 18.34 21.87
#